data_AF-A0A2Z6RNJ3-F1
#
_entry.id   AF-A0A2Z6RNJ3-F1
#
_cell.length_a   1.000
_cell.length_b   1.000
_cell.length_c   1.000
_cell.angle_alpha   90.00
_cell.angle_beta   90.00
_cell.angle_gamma   90.00
#
_symmetry.space_group_name_H-M   'P 1'
#
loop_
_entity.id
_entity.type
_entity.pdbx_description
1 polymer ?
#
loop_
_entity_poly.entity_id
_entity_poly.type
_entity_poly.pdbx_seq_one_letter_code
_entity_poly.pdbx_strand_id
1 'polypeptide(L)'
;MHLDQFYPIYFNQPQIASKRIHRLFNFLLSNGYVDFTPVNFSSSSLGTFHCADVITRIDYVWSCPLLKRFLLTSVIFDTRDIEFSDHNPVLTYYEYSFLSSSVKPARARQLK
;
A
#
# COMPACT_ATOMS: atom_id res chain seq x y z
N MET A 1 -6.27 -21.01 -1.66
CA MET A 1 -7.34 -20.04 -2.00
C MET A 1 -7.52 -20.05 -3.52
N HIS A 2 -8.74 -20.01 -4.08
CA HIS A 2 -8.94 -19.95 -5.53
C HIS A 2 -8.66 -18.54 -6.06
N LEU A 3 -7.38 -18.23 -6.32
CA LEU A 3 -6.89 -16.90 -6.68
C LEU A 3 -7.50 -16.33 -7.97
N ASP A 4 -7.80 -17.20 -8.94
CA ASP A 4 -8.49 -16.82 -10.17
C ASP A 4 -9.89 -16.24 -9.91
N GLN A 5 -10.49 -16.57 -8.76
CA GLN A 5 -11.79 -16.04 -8.34
C GLN A 5 -11.68 -14.60 -7.84
N PHE A 6 -10.59 -14.25 -7.15
CA PHE A 6 -10.43 -12.93 -6.52
C PHE A 6 -9.73 -11.92 -7.43
N TYR A 7 -8.81 -12.38 -8.29
CA TYR A 7 -8.05 -11.51 -9.20
C TYR A 7 -8.14 -11.96 -10.68
N PRO A 8 -9.34 -12.24 -11.23
CA PRO A 8 -9.48 -12.82 -12.57
C PRO A 8 -8.88 -11.96 -13.67
N ILE A 9 -8.93 -10.63 -13.56
CA ILE A 9 -8.39 -9.73 -14.58
C ILE A 9 -6.86 -9.73 -14.56
N TYR A 10 -6.26 -9.91 -13.38
CA TYR A 10 -4.81 -9.92 -13.24
C TYR A 10 -4.21 -11.18 -13.90
N PHE A 11 -4.78 -12.35 -13.61
CA PHE A 11 -4.29 -13.63 -14.13
C PHE A 11 -4.72 -13.88 -15.58
N ASN A 12 -5.96 -13.56 -15.95
CA ASN A 12 -6.48 -13.88 -17.29
C ASN A 12 -6.24 -12.76 -18.32
N GLN A 13 -6.04 -11.51 -17.90
CA GLN A 13 -5.92 -10.35 -18.79
C GLN A 13 -4.81 -9.37 -18.33
N PRO A 14 -3.55 -9.83 -18.20
CA PRO A 14 -2.47 -9.07 -17.57
C PRO A 14 -2.19 -7.71 -18.25
N GLN A 15 -2.35 -7.63 -19.58
CA GLN A 15 -2.18 -6.38 -20.33
C GLN A 15 -3.24 -5.32 -19.96
N ILE A 16 -4.49 -5.76 -19.75
CA ILE A 16 -5.59 -4.87 -19.35
C ILE A 16 -5.42 -4.45 -17.89
N ALA A 17 -5.03 -5.38 -17.01
CA ALA A 17 -4.70 -5.08 -15.62
C ALA A 17 -3.60 -4.01 -15.53
N SER A 18 -2.50 -4.21 -16.26
CA SER A 18 -1.38 -3.27 -16.32
C SER A 18 -1.82 -1.87 -16.78
N LYS A 19 -2.61 -1.79 -17.86
CA LYS A 19 -3.13 -0.50 -18.36
C LYS A 19 -4.03 0.21 -17.34
N ARG A 20 -4.84 -0.53 -16.58
CA ARG A 20 -5.70 0.03 -15.53
C ARG A 20 -4.87 0.56 -14.36
N ILE A 21 -3.89 -0.21 -13.89
CA ILE A 21 -2.97 0.18 -12.81
C ILE A 21 -2.19 1.43 -13.22
N HIS A 22 -1.64 1.47 -14.44
CA HIS A 22 -0.90 2.63 -14.94
C HIS A 22 -1.74 3.91 -14.95
N ARG A 23 -3.01 3.81 -15.39
CA ARG A 23 -3.94 4.95 -15.36
C ARG A 23 -4.21 5.42 -13.93
N LEU A 24 -4.42 4.50 -12.99
CA LEU A 24 -4.62 4.82 -11.59
C LEU A 24 -3.39 5.52 -10.99
N PHE A 25 -2.19 5.00 -11.25
CA PHE A 25 -0.96 5.59 -10.73
C PHE A 25 -0.73 6.99 -11.28
N ASN A 26 -0.94 7.19 -12.58
CA ASN A 26 -0.87 8.54 -13.17
C ASN A 26 -1.89 9.49 -12.56
N PHE A 27 -3.12 9.02 -12.29
CA PHE A 27 -4.13 9.82 -11.61
C PHE A 27 -3.68 10.22 -10.20
N LEU A 28 -3.15 9.28 -9.40
CA LEU A 28 -2.68 9.55 -8.04
C LEU A 28 -1.53 10.56 -8.04
N LEU A 29 -0.52 10.36 -8.89
CA LEU A 29 0.61 11.27 -9.05
C LEU A 29 0.14 12.68 -9.48
N SER A 30 -0.76 12.77 -10.45
CA SER A 30 -1.29 14.06 -10.94
C SER A 30 -2.08 14.81 -9.87
N ASN A 31 -2.64 14.10 -8.88
CA ASN A 31 -3.35 14.69 -7.74
C ASN A 31 -2.44 14.89 -6.50
N GLY A 32 -1.12 14.75 -6.67
CA GLY A 32 -0.13 15.03 -5.63
C GLY A 32 0.03 13.93 -4.58
N TYR A 33 -0.56 12.75 -4.79
CA TYR A 33 -0.26 11.59 -3.96
C TYR A 33 1.18 11.13 -4.21
N VAL A 34 1.78 10.56 -3.19
CA VAL A 34 3.14 10.04 -3.22
C VAL A 34 3.09 8.53 -3.04
N ASP A 35 3.80 7.82 -3.90
CA ASP A 35 4.04 6.38 -3.77
C ASP A 35 5.04 6.16 -2.63
N PHE A 36 4.60 5.45 -1.60
CA PHE A 36 5.38 5.02 -0.45
C PHE A 36 5.47 3.50 -0.37
N THR A 37 5.17 2.81 -1.47
CA THR A 37 5.33 1.38 -1.55
C THR A 37 6.80 1.03 -1.33
N PRO A 38 7.12 0.14 -0.37
CA PRO A 38 8.50 -0.25 -0.12
C PRO A 38 9.16 -0.76 -1.41
N VAL A 39 10.36 -0.24 -1.66
CA VAL A 39 11.25 -0.76 -2.69
C VAL A 39 12.06 -1.88 -2.04
N ASN A 40 12.03 -3.08 -2.60
CA ASN A 40 12.85 -4.16 -2.08
C ASN A 40 14.33 -3.80 -2.23
N PHE A 41 15.04 -3.80 -1.11
CA PHE A 41 16.50 -3.67 -1.12
C PHE A 41 17.20 -5.01 -1.46
N SER A 42 16.49 -6.14 -1.39
CA SER A 42 17.01 -7.45 -1.81
C SER A 42 16.34 -7.91 -3.12
N SER A 43 17.17 -8.32 -4.07
CA SER A 43 16.76 -8.74 -5.41
C SER A 43 16.11 -10.12 -5.47
N SER A 44 16.13 -10.90 -4.40
CA SER A 44 15.93 -12.35 -4.48
C SER A 44 14.64 -12.91 -3.88
N SER A 45 13.83 -12.20 -3.09
CA SER A 45 12.64 -12.87 -2.53
C SER A 45 11.57 -12.04 -1.82
N LEU A 46 11.77 -10.76 -1.53
CA LEU A 46 10.74 -10.03 -0.80
C LEU A 46 9.71 -9.47 -1.79
N GLY A 47 8.43 -9.68 -1.54
CA GLY A 47 7.33 -9.19 -2.37
C GLY A 47 6.06 -9.20 -1.54
N THR A 48 5.00 -8.59 -2.05
CA THR A 48 3.74 -8.52 -1.29
C THR A 48 2.84 -9.70 -1.56
N PHE A 49 3.10 -10.48 -2.60
CA PHE A 49 2.29 -11.62 -3.00
C PHE A 49 3.16 -12.77 -3.53
N HIS A 50 2.80 -14.00 -3.16
CA HIS A 50 3.46 -15.24 -3.56
C HIS A 50 2.44 -16.21 -4.16
N CYS A 51 2.69 -16.69 -5.38
CA CYS A 51 1.85 -17.70 -6.02
C CYS A 51 2.69 -18.59 -6.93
N ALA A 52 2.64 -19.91 -6.72
CA ALA A 52 3.32 -20.92 -7.55
C ALA A 52 4.79 -20.54 -7.85
N ASP A 53 5.55 -20.22 -6.79
CA ASP A 53 6.96 -19.79 -6.84
C ASP A 53 7.22 -18.42 -7.50
N VAL A 54 6.16 -17.71 -7.91
CA VAL A 54 6.25 -16.35 -8.43
C VAL A 54 5.98 -15.35 -7.31
N ILE A 55 6.92 -14.43 -7.14
CA ILE A 55 6.85 -13.35 -6.16
C ILE A 55 6.53 -12.07 -6.90
N THR A 56 5.39 -11.45 -6.60
CA THR A 56 4.97 -10.19 -7.22
C THR A 56 4.64 -9.13 -6.18
N ARG A 57 4.61 -7.88 -6.64
CA ARG A 57 4.17 -6.73 -5.85
C ARG A 57 2.85 -6.25 -6.42
N ILE A 58 1.77 -6.55 -5.70
CA ILE A 58 0.41 -6.15 -6.09
C ILE A 58 -0.26 -5.28 -5.01
N ASP A 59 0.37 -5.15 -3.84
CA ASP A 59 -0.06 -4.27 -2.76
C ASP A 59 0.81 -3.01 -2.76
N TYR A 60 0.15 -1.85 -2.75
CA TYR A 60 0.78 -0.55 -2.89
C TYR A 60 0.35 0.39 -1.77
N VAL A 61 1.27 1.24 -1.33
CA VAL A 61 1.00 2.27 -0.33
C VAL A 61 1.09 3.64 -0.99
N TRP A 62 -0.03 4.36 -1.02
CA TRP A 62 -0.10 5.72 -1.53
C TRP A 62 -0.52 6.67 -0.42
N SER A 63 0.20 7.79 -0.29
CA SER A 63 -0.13 8.81 0.70
C SER A 63 -0.57 10.10 0.02
N CYS A 64 -1.66 10.69 0.50
CA CYS A 64 -2.13 11.97 0.00
C CYS A 64 -1.17 13.12 0.41
N PRO A 65 -1.24 14.29 -0.24
CA PRO A 65 -0.40 15.44 0.07
C PRO A 65 -0.41 15.87 1.55
N LEU A 66 -1.53 15.68 2.24
CA LEU A 66 -1.69 16.07 3.65
C LEU A 66 -0.90 15.14 4.60
N LEU A 67 -0.87 13.85 4.29
CA LEU A 67 -0.32 12.81 5.17
C LEU A 67 1.16 12.54 4.89
N LYS A 68 1.65 12.82 3.67
CA LYS A 68 3.02 12.50 3.27
C LYS A 68 4.08 13.13 4.18
N ARG A 69 3.79 14.29 4.77
CA ARG A 69 4.71 15.02 5.67
C ARG A 69 4.98 14.29 6.99
N PHE A 70 4.11 13.35 7.35
CA PHE A 70 4.25 12.56 8.56
C PHE A 70 4.72 11.14 8.28
N LEU A 71 4.82 10.73 7.01
CA LEU A 71 5.14 9.35 6.68
C LEU A 71 6.66 9.17 6.82
N LEU A 72 7.07 8.21 7.65
CA LEU A 72 8.48 7.91 7.91
C LEU A 72 9.02 6.88 6.94
N THR A 73 8.38 5.71 6.88
CA THR A 73 8.81 4.60 6.01
C THR A 73 7.69 3.57 5.85
N SER A 74 7.82 2.73 4.83
CA SER A 74 7.01 1.52 4.66
C SER A 74 7.93 0.32 4.50
N VAL A 75 7.52 -0.84 5.00
CA VAL A 75 8.29 -2.09 4.92
C VAL A 75 7.38 -3.26 4.60
N ILE A 76 7.86 -4.20 3.80
CA ILE A 76 7.19 -5.50 3.61
C ILE A 76 7.61 -6.38 4.78
N PHE A 77 6.63 -6.89 5.53
CA PHE A 77 6.88 -7.85 6.59
C PHE A 77 6.79 -9.26 6.01
N ASP A 78 7.90 -9.97 6.10
CA ASP A 78 8.02 -11.30 5.53
C ASP A 78 7.33 -12.33 6.41
N THR A 79 6.20 -12.84 5.96
CA THR A 79 5.42 -13.86 6.67
C THR A 79 5.57 -15.25 6.04
N ARG A 80 6.56 -15.47 5.15
CA ARG A 80 6.73 -16.75 4.44
C ARG A 80 6.85 -17.97 5.37
N ASP A 81 7.41 -17.79 6.57
CA ASP A 81 7.55 -18.87 7.55
C ASP A 81 6.25 -19.14 8.34
N ILE A 82 5.17 -18.41 8.03
CA ILE A 82 3.92 -18.42 8.77
C ILE A 82 2.77 -18.56 7.76
N GLU A 83 2.14 -19.74 7.69
CA GLU A 83 1.12 -20.13 6.70
C GLU A 83 -0.24 -19.38 6.84
N PHE A 84 -0.23 -18.06 7.04
CA PHE A 84 -1.45 -17.27 7.23
C PHE A 84 -2.07 -16.74 5.94
N SER A 85 -1.25 -16.42 4.93
CA SER A 85 -1.68 -15.72 3.72
C SER A 85 -0.66 -15.90 2.59
N ASP A 86 -1.13 -15.83 1.36
CA ASP A 86 -0.30 -15.66 0.15
C ASP A 86 0.21 -14.22 -0.02
N HIS A 87 -0.27 -13.29 0.82
CA HIS A 87 0.22 -11.91 0.90
C HIS A 87 1.12 -11.66 2.11
N ASN A 88 2.25 -11.02 1.86
CA ASN A 88 3.07 -10.40 2.90
C ASN A 88 2.48 -9.02 3.28
N PRO A 89 2.24 -8.74 4.57
CA PRO A 89 1.76 -7.43 5.01
C PRO A 89 2.73 -6.29 4.64
N VAL A 90 2.18 -5.13 4.29
CA VAL A 90 2.95 -3.89 4.17
C VAL A 90 2.65 -2.99 5.37
N LEU A 91 3.66 -2.72 6.18
CA LEU A 91 3.54 -1.85 7.35
C LEU A 91 4.02 -0.46 6.96
N THR A 92 3.22 0.57 7.29
CA THR A 92 3.56 1.98 7.09
C THR A 92 3.70 2.66 8.44
N TYR A 93 4.82 3.32 8.69
CA TYR A 93 5.12 4.04 9.91
C TYR A 93 4.94 5.54 9.69
N TYR A 94 4.22 6.18 10.61
CA TYR A 94 4.04 7.62 10.65
C TYR A 94 4.71 8.21 11.89
N GLU A 95 5.17 9.46 11.79
CA GLU A 95 5.66 10.24 12.89
C GLU A 95 4.52 10.48 13.90
N TYR A 96 4.83 10.41 15.20
CA TYR A 96 3.85 10.63 16.26
C TYR A 96 3.14 11.99 16.17
N SER A 97 3.82 13.01 15.63
CA SER A 97 3.26 14.34 15.37
C SER A 97 1.99 14.31 14.49
N PHE A 98 1.80 13.24 13.72
CA PHE A 98 0.58 12.99 12.97
C PHE A 98 -0.66 13.00 13.88
N LEU A 99 -0.60 12.31 15.02
CA LEU A 99 -1.72 12.22 15.96
C LEU A 99 -2.06 13.58 16.54
N SER A 100 -1.05 14.32 17.02
CA SER A 100 -1.27 15.66 17.59
C SER A 100 -1.81 16.66 16.56
N SER A 101 -1.38 16.57 15.31
CA SER A 101 -1.88 17.42 14.22
C SER A 101 -3.30 17.05 13.75
N SER A 102 -3.72 15.80 13.96
CA SER A 102 -5.03 15.27 13.54
C SER A 102 -6.10 15.43 14.62
N VAL A 103 -5.70 15.61 15.87
CA VAL A 103 -6.62 15.95 16.97
C VAL A 103 -7.04 17.40 16.83
N LYS A 104 -8.23 17.63 16.26
CA LYS A 104 -8.90 18.93 16.38
C LYS A 104 -9.44 19.04 17.82
N PRO A 105 -9.04 20.06 18.60
CA PRO A 105 -9.71 20.31 19.86
C PRO A 105 -11.18 20.62 19.58
N ALA A 106 -12.09 19.83 20.16
CA ALA A 106 -13.51 20.15 20.16
C ALA A 106 -13.68 21.44 20.95
N ARG A 107 -13.78 22.58 20.24
CA ARG A 107 -14.15 23.85 20.87
C ARG A 107 -15.62 23.75 21.23
N ALA A 108 -15.92 23.34 22.46
CA ALA A 108 -17.23 23.56 23.05
C ALA A 108 -17.43 25.08 23.15
N ARG A 109 -18.10 25.67 22.16
CA ARG A 109 -18.63 27.03 22.30
C ARG A 109 -19.80 26.91 23.28
N GLN A 110 -19.60 27.35 24.51
CA GLN A 110 -20.71 27.56 25.42
C GLN A 110 -21.60 28.62 24.77
N LEU A 111 -22.80 28.20 24.34
CA LEU A 111 -23.83 29.13 23.87
C LEU A 111 -24.12 30.08 25.02
N LYS A 112 -23.88 31.38 24.79
CA LYS A 112 -24.29 32.44 25.71
C LYS A 112 -25.79 32.67 25.57
#